data_AF-F1LSN8-F1
#
_entry.id   AF-F1LSN8-F1
#
_cell.length_a   1.000
_cell.length_b   1.000
_cell.length_c   1.000
_cell.angle_alpha   90.00
_cell.angle_beta   90.00
_cell.angle_gamma   90.00
#
_symmetry.space_group_name_H-M   'P 1'
#
loop_
_entity.id
_entity.type
_entity.pdbx_description
1 polymer ?
#
loop_
_entity_poly.entity_id
_entity_poly.type
_entity_poly.pdbx_seq_one_letter_code
_entity_poly.pdbx_strand_id
1 'polypeptide(L)'
;MIRDKNPQRVNRPSYGSISSLPSPAPQPEPSRNTYLSEKIPIPSTEQLLWVLLWATVLGLLCQRLAARLGVVTGKDLGEICHLYYPKVPRILLWLTIELAIVGSDMQEVIGTAISFNLLSAGRIPLWGGVLITIVDTFFFLFLDNYGLRKLEAFFGFLITIMALTFGYEYVVARPSQGALLKGLFLPSCPGCGQPELLQAVGIVGAIIMPHNIYLHSALVKSREVDRTRRGDVREANMYFLTEATIALFVSFIINLFVMAVFGQAFYQQTNEEAFNICANSSLHNYAKIFPRDNNTVSVDIYQGGVILGCLFGPAALYIWAVGLLAAGQSSTMTGTYAGQFVMEGFLKLRWSRFARVLLTRSCAILPTVLVAVFRDLRDLSGLNDLLNVLQSLLLPFAVLPILTFTSMPAVMQEFANGWLSKVITSCIMALVCAINLYFVISYLPSLPHPAYFGLVALLAIGYLGLTAYLAWTCCIAHGAKFLTHSSHQRFLYGLPIEEQEGREGSG
;
A
#
# COMPACT_ATOMS: atom_id res chain seq x y z
N MET A 1 57.73 71.97 -49.22
CA MET A 1 56.26 72.05 -49.21
C MET A 1 55.78 71.46 -47.89
N ILE A 2 55.75 72.21 -46.79
CA ILE A 2 54.82 73.28 -46.36
C ILE A 2 53.46 72.73 -45.87
N ARG A 3 53.29 72.86 -44.54
CA ARG A 3 52.10 73.21 -43.71
C ARG A 3 50.88 72.28 -43.68
N ASP A 4 50.35 71.86 -42.53
CA ASP A 4 49.85 72.59 -41.34
C ASP A 4 48.40 73.11 -41.52
N LYS A 5 47.53 72.72 -40.58
CA LYS A 5 46.22 73.30 -40.14
C LYS A 5 44.91 73.03 -40.91
N ASN A 6 44.07 72.17 -40.29
CA ASN A 6 42.75 72.42 -39.61
C ASN A 6 41.97 73.71 -39.97
N PRO A 7 40.64 73.88 -39.69
CA PRO A 7 39.53 72.96 -39.34
C PRO A 7 38.19 73.28 -40.09
N GLN A 8 37.10 72.65 -39.63
CA GLN A 8 35.67 73.04 -39.70
C GLN A 8 34.83 72.61 -40.91
N ARG A 9 34.00 71.58 -40.69
CA ARG A 9 32.54 71.80 -40.48
C ARG A 9 31.89 70.54 -39.95
N VAL A 10 31.42 70.64 -38.71
CA VAL A 10 30.41 69.78 -38.12
C VAL A 10 29.09 70.06 -38.84
N ASN A 11 28.51 69.06 -39.51
CA ASN A 11 27.10 68.75 -39.31
C ASN A 11 26.71 67.40 -39.95
N ARG A 12 26.34 66.49 -39.03
CA ARG A 12 25.47 65.30 -39.17
C ARG A 12 25.89 64.21 -40.16
N PRO A 13 26.41 63.06 -39.68
CA PRO A 13 26.60 61.90 -40.53
C PRO A 13 25.25 61.30 -40.93
N SER A 14 25.10 61.19 -42.25
CA SER A 14 24.17 60.35 -42.97
C SER A 14 24.55 58.87 -42.79
N TYR A 15 23.53 58.02 -42.93
CA TYR A 15 23.51 56.58 -42.79
C TYR A 15 24.72 55.86 -43.45
N GLY A 16 25.37 55.01 -42.66
CA GLY A 16 26.37 54.03 -43.10
C GLY A 16 26.34 52.81 -42.17
N SER A 17 25.82 51.71 -42.70
CA SER A 17 25.98 50.29 -42.34
C SER A 17 26.59 49.96 -40.97
N ILE A 18 25.75 49.72 -39.96
CA ILE A 18 26.16 49.10 -38.70
C ILE A 18 25.95 47.59 -38.83
N SER A 19 27.07 46.88 -38.77
CA SER A 19 27.22 45.46 -38.44
C SER A 19 26.12 44.94 -37.52
N SER A 20 25.46 43.86 -37.92
CA SER A 20 24.47 43.13 -37.13
C SER A 20 24.95 42.90 -35.69
N LEU A 21 24.17 43.39 -34.74
CA LEU A 21 24.30 43.05 -33.32
C LEU A 21 24.31 41.51 -33.16
N PRO A 22 25.08 40.97 -32.20
CA PRO A 22 25.03 39.54 -31.91
C PRO A 22 23.62 39.21 -31.42
N SER A 23 23.01 38.19 -32.05
CA SER A 23 21.75 37.61 -31.59
C SER A 23 21.86 37.28 -30.10
N PRO A 24 20.80 37.52 -29.31
CA PRO A 24 20.79 37.05 -27.93
C PRO A 24 21.03 35.53 -27.95
N ALA A 25 21.98 35.08 -27.14
CA ALA A 25 22.28 33.66 -26.96
C ALA A 25 20.97 32.88 -26.76
N PRO A 26 20.84 31.67 -27.34
CA PRO A 26 19.66 30.85 -27.09
C PRO A 26 19.52 30.68 -25.59
N GLN A 27 18.43 31.23 -25.06
CA GLN A 27 17.97 30.92 -23.71
C GLN A 27 17.89 29.40 -23.63
N PRO A 28 18.52 28.73 -22.65
CA PRO A 28 18.35 27.30 -22.50
C PRO A 28 16.86 27.04 -22.34
N GLU A 29 16.29 26.24 -23.23
CA GLU A 29 14.94 25.72 -23.06
C GLU A 29 14.84 25.17 -21.63
N PRO A 30 13.77 25.49 -20.87
CA PRO A 30 13.60 24.91 -19.56
C PRO A 30 13.53 23.40 -19.75
N SER A 31 14.56 22.71 -19.25
CA SER A 31 14.61 21.27 -19.14
C SER A 31 13.25 20.81 -18.65
N ARG A 32 12.53 20.07 -19.51
CA ARG A 32 11.24 19.46 -19.21
C ARG A 32 11.48 18.34 -18.20
N ASN A 33 11.90 18.71 -17.00
CA ASN A 33 12.10 17.85 -15.85
C ASN A 33 10.70 17.49 -15.37
N THR A 34 10.21 16.36 -15.83
CA THR A 34 9.12 15.67 -15.16
C THR A 34 9.64 15.31 -13.77
N TYR A 35 9.17 16.02 -12.74
CA TYR A 35 9.56 15.89 -11.33
C TYR A 35 9.35 14.48 -10.72
N LEU A 36 8.87 13.51 -11.49
CA LEU A 36 8.86 12.08 -11.12
C LEU A 36 10.22 11.38 -11.27
N SER A 37 11.26 12.08 -11.75
CA SER A 37 12.62 11.54 -11.91
C SER A 37 13.59 11.96 -10.80
N GLU A 38 13.09 12.54 -9.71
CA GLU A 38 13.94 12.83 -8.55
C GLU A 38 14.28 11.50 -7.86
N LYS A 39 15.51 11.04 -8.12
CA LYS A 39 16.10 9.82 -7.56
C LYS A 39 15.94 9.86 -6.04
N ILE A 40 15.00 9.08 -5.51
CA ILE A 40 14.73 8.98 -4.08
C ILE A 40 16.02 8.49 -3.39
N PRO A 41 16.77 9.34 -2.68
CA PRO A 41 17.87 8.90 -1.86
C PRO A 41 17.25 8.13 -0.70
N ILE A 42 17.73 6.93 -0.42
CA ILE A 42 17.28 6.15 0.74
C ILE A 42 17.52 7.02 1.99
N PRO A 43 16.46 7.50 2.70
CA PRO A 43 16.69 8.09 4.02
C PRO A 43 17.36 7.03 4.88
N SER A 44 18.29 7.41 5.77
CA SER A 44 19.04 6.44 6.56
C SER A 44 18.08 5.41 7.13
N THR A 45 18.32 4.12 6.86
CA THR A 45 17.36 3.02 7.08
C THR A 45 16.66 3.09 8.43
N GLU A 46 17.36 3.63 9.42
CA GLU A 46 16.94 3.94 10.78
C GLU A 46 15.73 4.90 10.94
N GLN A 47 15.42 5.76 9.95
CA GLN A 47 14.44 6.85 10.10
C GLN A 47 12.98 6.41 9.99
N LEU A 48 12.70 5.29 9.31
CA LEU A 48 11.34 4.80 9.05
C LEU A 48 11.01 3.49 9.77
N LEU A 49 11.94 2.92 10.54
CA LEU A 49 11.70 1.70 11.32
C LEU A 49 10.58 1.87 12.36
N TRP A 50 10.48 3.05 12.98
CA TRP A 50 9.39 3.34 13.91
C TRP A 50 8.02 3.31 13.20
N VAL A 51 7.95 3.71 11.93
CA VAL A 51 6.73 3.64 11.12
C VAL A 51 6.32 2.18 10.94
N LEU A 52 7.27 1.29 10.63
CA LEU A 52 7.02 -0.15 10.52
C LEU A 52 6.44 -0.73 11.82
N LEU A 53 7.03 -0.41 12.98
CA LEU A 53 6.53 -0.87 14.28
C LEU A 53 5.11 -0.35 14.54
N TRP A 54 4.91 0.96 14.47
CA TRP A 54 3.64 1.58 14.81
C TRP A 54 2.53 1.25 13.80
N ALA A 55 2.85 1.09 12.52
CA ALA A 55 1.92 0.59 11.51
C ALA A 55 1.52 -0.86 11.79
N THR A 56 2.44 -1.72 12.24
CA THR A 56 2.10 -3.10 12.59
C THR A 56 1.21 -3.16 13.84
N VAL A 57 1.52 -2.34 14.86
CA VAL A 57 0.67 -2.20 16.06
C VAL A 57 -0.72 -1.68 15.69
N LEU A 58 -0.80 -0.66 14.84
CA LEU A 58 -2.06 -0.12 14.35
C LEU A 58 -2.85 -1.16 13.54
N GLY A 59 -2.17 -1.91 12.68
CA GLY A 59 -2.74 -3.04 11.93
C GLY A 59 -3.35 -4.08 12.86
N LEU A 60 -2.63 -4.49 13.92
CA LEU A 60 -3.15 -5.42 14.94
C LEU A 60 -4.38 -4.87 15.64
N LEU A 61 -4.41 -3.58 15.99
CA LEU A 61 -5.57 -2.95 16.61
C LEU A 61 -6.79 -2.96 15.67
N CYS A 62 -6.60 -2.59 14.40
CA CYS A 62 -7.67 -2.60 13.40
C CYS A 62 -8.18 -4.02 13.10
N GLN A 63 -7.29 -5.00 12.94
CA GLN A 63 -7.64 -6.40 12.72
C GLN A 63 -8.38 -6.98 13.94
N ARG A 64 -7.93 -6.67 15.16
CA ARG A 64 -8.63 -7.07 16.39
C ARG A 64 -10.06 -6.55 16.42
N LEU A 65 -10.26 -5.28 16.06
CA LEU A 65 -11.59 -4.69 16.01
C LEU A 65 -12.47 -5.35 14.93
N ALA A 66 -11.91 -5.63 13.76
CA ALA A 66 -12.57 -6.35 12.68
C ALA A 66 -13.03 -7.76 13.09
N ALA A 67 -12.12 -8.55 13.67
CA ALA A 67 -12.42 -9.87 14.17
C ALA A 67 -13.50 -9.83 15.26
N ARG A 68 -13.38 -8.91 16.23
CA ARG A 68 -14.37 -8.74 17.30
C ARG A 68 -15.76 -8.39 16.78
N LEU A 69 -15.85 -7.52 15.77
CA LEU A 69 -17.12 -7.18 15.14
C LEU A 69 -17.77 -8.43 14.55
N GLY A 70 -17.02 -9.23 13.78
CA GLY A 70 -17.54 -10.45 13.17
C GLY A 70 -17.94 -11.53 14.18
N VAL A 71 -17.16 -11.72 15.25
CA VAL A 71 -17.46 -12.71 16.31
C VAL A 71 -18.73 -12.33 17.08
N VAL A 72 -18.88 -11.06 17.45
CA VAL A 72 -20.02 -10.59 18.28
C VAL A 72 -21.30 -10.54 17.46
N THR A 73 -21.26 -9.96 16.27
CA THR A 73 -22.46 -9.72 15.47
C THR A 73 -22.85 -10.92 14.61
N GLY A 74 -21.90 -11.81 14.30
CA GLY A 74 -22.06 -12.88 13.32
C GLY A 74 -22.15 -12.40 11.87
N LYS A 75 -22.00 -11.09 11.65
CA LYS A 75 -22.04 -10.44 10.34
C LYS A 75 -20.68 -9.85 10.01
N ASP A 76 -20.31 -9.85 8.74
CA ASP A 76 -19.09 -9.18 8.31
C ASP A 76 -19.30 -7.66 8.21
N LEU A 77 -18.18 -6.92 8.13
CA LEU A 77 -18.21 -5.47 8.07
C LEU A 77 -19.00 -4.94 6.86
N GLY A 78 -18.98 -5.66 5.73
CA GLY A 78 -19.71 -5.29 4.51
C GLY A 78 -21.23 -5.39 4.72
N GLU A 79 -21.70 -6.49 5.32
CA GLU A 79 -23.10 -6.69 5.70
C GLU A 79 -23.60 -5.60 6.65
N ILE A 80 -22.79 -5.21 7.65
CA ILE A 80 -23.16 -4.13 8.58
C ILE A 80 -23.19 -2.77 7.87
N CYS A 81 -22.21 -2.50 6.99
CA CYS A 81 -22.23 -1.30 6.16
C CYS A 81 -23.49 -1.23 5.30
N HIS A 82 -23.97 -2.36 4.77
CA HIS A 82 -25.19 -2.42 3.99
C HIS A 82 -26.45 -2.06 4.81
N LEU A 83 -26.49 -2.50 6.07
CA LEU A 83 -27.61 -2.25 6.97
C LEU A 83 -27.67 -0.79 7.44
N TYR A 84 -26.53 -0.18 7.77
CA TYR A 84 -26.51 1.15 8.37
C TYR A 84 -26.31 2.29 7.36
N TYR A 85 -25.51 2.14 6.31
CA TYR A 85 -25.28 3.23 5.36
C TYR A 85 -26.40 3.35 4.30
N PRO A 86 -26.75 4.58 3.87
CA PRO A 86 -27.69 4.77 2.77
C PRO A 86 -27.08 4.36 1.42
N LYS A 87 -27.91 4.21 0.38
CA LYS A 87 -27.51 3.65 -0.92
C LYS A 87 -26.27 4.31 -1.54
N VAL A 88 -26.19 5.64 -1.53
CA VAL A 88 -25.10 6.38 -2.20
C VAL A 88 -23.75 6.18 -1.50
N PRO A 89 -23.54 6.51 -0.21
CA PRO A 89 -22.29 6.22 0.48
C PRO A 89 -21.92 4.74 0.47
N ARG A 90 -22.91 3.83 0.53
CA ARG A 90 -22.69 2.39 0.46
C ARG A 90 -22.07 1.95 -0.87
N ILE A 91 -22.59 2.42 -2.00
CA ILE A 91 -22.06 2.06 -3.33
C ILE A 91 -20.68 2.68 -3.53
N LEU A 92 -20.47 3.93 -3.09
CA LEU A 92 -19.14 4.55 -3.16
C LEU A 92 -18.13 3.80 -2.30
N LEU A 93 -18.52 3.37 -1.11
CA LEU A 93 -17.68 2.58 -0.21
C LEU A 93 -17.35 1.20 -0.80
N TRP A 94 -18.32 0.54 -1.44
CA TRP A 94 -18.05 -0.69 -2.17
C TRP A 94 -17.01 -0.48 -3.29
N LEU A 95 -17.18 0.58 -4.10
CA LEU A 95 -16.26 0.88 -5.21
C LEU A 95 -14.84 1.16 -4.73
N THR A 96 -14.67 1.88 -3.62
CA THR A 96 -13.33 2.15 -3.07
C THR A 96 -12.65 0.91 -2.52
N ILE A 97 -13.39 -0.03 -1.94
CA ILE A 97 -12.82 -1.30 -1.47
C ILE A 97 -12.52 -2.26 -2.62
N GLU A 98 -13.36 -2.32 -3.67
CA GLU A 98 -13.02 -3.06 -4.90
C GLU A 98 -11.77 -2.49 -5.56
N LEU A 99 -11.63 -1.16 -5.59
CA LEU A 99 -10.41 -0.51 -6.08
C LEU A 99 -9.18 -0.90 -5.24
N ALA A 100 -9.32 -1.03 -3.92
CA ALA A 100 -8.25 -1.50 -3.04
C ALA A 100 -7.87 -2.97 -3.33
N ILE A 101 -8.86 -3.83 -3.61
CA ILE A 101 -8.64 -5.23 -3.98
C ILE A 101 -7.90 -5.32 -5.31
N VAL A 102 -8.36 -4.61 -6.34
CA VAL A 102 -7.69 -4.57 -7.67
C VAL A 102 -6.27 -3.99 -7.54
N GLY A 103 -6.08 -2.95 -6.71
CA GLY A 103 -4.75 -2.40 -6.47
C GLY A 103 -3.80 -3.39 -5.83
N SER A 104 -4.26 -4.19 -4.86
CA SER A 104 -3.47 -5.25 -4.23
C SER A 104 -3.16 -6.39 -5.21
N ASP A 105 -4.14 -6.77 -6.02
CA ASP A 105 -4.03 -7.76 -7.09
C ASP A 105 -2.95 -7.35 -8.11
N MET A 106 -2.87 -6.06 -8.47
CA MET A 106 -1.80 -5.54 -9.31
C MET A 106 -0.41 -5.70 -8.67
N GLN A 107 -0.26 -5.38 -7.38
CA GLN A 107 1.03 -5.55 -6.67
C GLN A 107 1.50 -7.01 -6.67
N GLU A 108 0.55 -7.93 -6.52
CA GLU A 108 0.77 -9.36 -6.54
C GLU A 108 1.26 -9.85 -7.92
N VAL A 109 0.59 -9.40 -8.98
CA VAL A 109 0.98 -9.72 -10.35
C VAL A 109 2.38 -9.19 -10.65
N ILE A 110 2.70 -7.98 -10.18
CA ILE A 110 4.05 -7.39 -10.31
C ILE A 110 5.09 -8.24 -9.56
N GLY A 111 4.83 -8.59 -8.30
CA GLY A 111 5.74 -9.39 -7.47
C GLY A 111 6.00 -10.79 -8.04
N THR A 112 4.95 -11.44 -8.56
CA THR A 112 5.05 -12.78 -9.16
C THR A 112 5.78 -12.73 -10.51
N ALA A 113 5.55 -11.70 -11.33
CA ALA A 113 6.29 -11.51 -12.57
C ALA A 113 7.79 -11.25 -12.32
N ILE A 114 8.13 -10.45 -11.30
CA ILE A 114 9.50 -10.22 -10.85
C ILE A 114 10.14 -11.53 -10.38
N SER A 115 9.41 -12.34 -9.60
CA SER A 115 9.87 -13.65 -9.15
C SER A 115 10.22 -14.57 -10.34
N PHE A 116 9.33 -14.71 -11.32
CA PHE A 116 9.61 -15.53 -12.50
C PHE A 116 10.81 -15.02 -13.31
N ASN A 117 11.01 -13.70 -13.38
CA ASN A 117 12.19 -13.13 -14.02
C ASN A 117 13.48 -13.54 -13.28
N LEU A 118 13.50 -13.45 -11.94
CA LEU A 118 14.64 -13.83 -11.12
C LEU A 118 14.91 -15.35 -11.16
N LEU A 119 13.88 -16.18 -11.01
CA LEU A 119 13.99 -17.65 -11.04
C LEU A 119 14.48 -18.18 -12.40
N SER A 120 14.05 -17.55 -13.49
CA SER A 120 14.42 -17.97 -14.85
C SER A 120 15.79 -17.44 -15.30
N ALA A 121 16.48 -16.70 -14.43
CA ALA A 121 17.69 -15.95 -14.72
C ALA A 121 17.56 -14.96 -15.89
N GLY A 122 16.43 -14.26 -15.94
CA GLY A 122 16.12 -13.27 -16.98
C GLY A 122 15.68 -13.87 -18.32
N ARG A 123 15.48 -15.19 -18.42
CA ARG A 123 14.95 -15.83 -19.64
C ARG A 123 13.49 -15.49 -19.89
N ILE A 124 12.69 -15.39 -18.82
CA ILE A 124 11.30 -14.97 -18.90
C ILE A 124 11.26 -13.44 -18.69
N PRO A 125 10.92 -12.64 -19.72
CA PRO A 125 10.76 -11.20 -19.55
C PRO A 125 9.56 -10.91 -18.65
N LEU A 126 9.52 -9.72 -18.04
CA LEU A 126 8.46 -9.34 -17.10
C LEU A 126 7.06 -9.47 -17.68
N TRP A 127 6.83 -8.98 -18.91
CA TRP A 127 5.53 -9.12 -19.58
C TRP A 127 5.13 -10.59 -19.75
N GLY A 128 6.09 -11.48 -19.97
CA GLY A 128 5.88 -12.93 -19.99
C GLY A 128 5.50 -13.46 -18.60
N GLY A 129 6.17 -12.99 -17.55
CA GLY A 129 5.83 -13.29 -16.16
C GLY A 129 4.40 -12.86 -15.81
N VAL A 130 3.99 -11.66 -16.23
CA VAL A 130 2.62 -11.14 -16.06
C VAL A 130 1.60 -12.00 -16.79
N LEU A 131 1.89 -12.52 -17.99
CA LEU A 131 0.96 -13.42 -18.69
C LEU A 131 0.85 -14.80 -18.00
N ILE A 132 1.95 -15.29 -17.42
CA ILE A 132 1.95 -16.55 -16.66
C ILE A 132 1.04 -16.44 -15.43
N THR A 133 0.88 -15.26 -14.82
CA THR A 133 0.00 -15.09 -13.65
C THR A 133 -1.48 -15.36 -13.96
N ILE A 134 -1.90 -15.23 -15.23
CA ILE A 134 -3.24 -15.64 -15.67
C ILE A 134 -3.43 -17.14 -15.46
N VAL A 135 -2.47 -17.93 -15.93
CA VAL A 135 -2.50 -19.41 -15.83
C VAL A 135 -2.41 -19.83 -14.37
N ASP A 136 -1.55 -19.17 -13.62
CA ASP A 136 -1.37 -19.38 -12.19
C ASP A 136 -2.64 -19.12 -11.38
N THR A 137 -3.42 -18.08 -11.72
CA THR A 137 -4.75 -17.85 -11.12
C THR A 137 -5.68 -19.04 -11.35
N PHE A 138 -5.72 -19.59 -12.58
CA PHE A 138 -6.53 -20.77 -12.87
C PHE A 138 -6.04 -22.01 -12.13
N PHE A 139 -4.72 -22.18 -12.01
CA PHE A 139 -4.11 -23.25 -11.26
C PHE A 139 -4.44 -23.15 -9.76
N PHE A 140 -4.39 -21.95 -9.20
CA PHE A 140 -4.78 -21.69 -7.82
C PHE A 140 -6.26 -21.99 -7.57
N LEU A 141 -7.15 -21.54 -8.45
CA LEU A 141 -8.59 -21.86 -8.38
C LEU A 141 -8.85 -23.37 -8.46
N PHE A 142 -8.05 -24.11 -9.23
CA PHE A 142 -8.13 -25.57 -9.26
C PHE A 142 -7.65 -26.20 -7.95
N LEU A 143 -6.58 -25.65 -7.36
CA LEU A 143 -6.03 -26.08 -6.07
C LEU A 143 -6.95 -25.75 -4.88
N ASP A 144 -7.79 -24.71 -4.94
CA ASP A 144 -8.78 -24.43 -3.88
C ASP A 144 -9.70 -25.65 -3.63
N ASN A 145 -9.97 -26.46 -4.67
CA ASN A 145 -10.74 -27.71 -4.53
C ASN A 145 -10.04 -28.77 -3.66
N TYR A 146 -8.72 -28.68 -3.45
CA TYR A 146 -7.94 -29.61 -2.63
C TYR A 146 -7.96 -29.29 -1.13
N GLY A 147 -8.61 -28.18 -0.75
CA GLY A 147 -8.89 -27.79 0.63
C GLY A 147 -7.90 -26.80 1.23
N LEU A 148 -8.43 -25.71 1.80
CA LEU A 148 -7.69 -24.55 2.32
C LEU A 148 -6.54 -24.90 3.28
N ARG A 149 -6.76 -25.82 4.22
CA ARG A 149 -5.75 -26.15 5.25
C ARG A 149 -4.43 -26.65 4.67
N LYS A 150 -4.44 -27.37 3.54
CA LYS A 150 -3.22 -27.88 2.90
C LYS A 150 -2.44 -26.76 2.21
N LEU A 151 -3.14 -25.82 1.59
CA LEU A 151 -2.53 -24.66 0.94
C LEU A 151 -1.95 -23.68 1.98
N GLU A 152 -2.68 -23.42 3.07
CA GLU A 152 -2.17 -22.61 4.18
C GLU A 152 -0.88 -23.20 4.77
N ALA A 153 -0.82 -24.53 4.97
CA ALA A 153 0.39 -25.20 5.45
C ALA A 153 1.56 -25.08 4.47
N PHE A 154 1.29 -25.18 3.16
CA PHE A 154 2.30 -25.02 2.12
C PHE A 154 2.90 -23.59 2.10
N PHE A 155 2.06 -22.55 2.14
CA PHE A 155 2.56 -21.17 2.20
C PHE A 155 3.24 -20.86 3.54
N GLY A 156 2.71 -21.37 4.66
CA GLY A 156 3.36 -21.26 5.96
C GLY A 156 4.77 -21.85 5.97
N PHE A 157 4.98 -22.98 5.29
CA PHE A 157 6.30 -23.57 5.10
C PHE A 157 7.24 -22.65 4.30
N LEU A 158 6.78 -22.07 3.19
CA LEU A 158 7.60 -21.15 2.37
C LEU A 158 7.96 -19.87 3.13
N ILE A 159 7.00 -19.27 3.85
CA ILE A 159 7.23 -18.08 4.69
C ILE A 159 8.23 -18.41 5.81
N THR A 160 8.16 -19.61 6.39
CA THR A 160 9.11 -20.04 7.42
C THR A 160 10.53 -20.15 6.88
N ILE A 161 10.73 -20.72 5.68
CA ILE A 161 12.06 -20.77 5.04
C ILE A 161 12.60 -19.36 4.80
N MET A 162 11.76 -18.46 4.28
CA MET A 162 12.12 -17.06 4.06
C MET A 162 12.52 -16.37 5.37
N ALA A 163 11.74 -16.57 6.44
CA ALA A 163 12.03 -16.02 7.77
C ALA A 163 13.38 -16.51 8.32
N LEU A 164 13.67 -17.81 8.20
CA LEU A 164 14.93 -18.40 8.66
C LEU A 164 16.13 -17.90 7.85
N THR A 165 15.95 -17.72 6.54
CA THR A 165 17.03 -17.27 5.65
C THR A 165 17.38 -15.81 5.90
N PHE A 166 16.37 -14.93 5.96
CA PHE A 166 16.61 -13.53 6.33
C PHE A 166 17.08 -13.37 7.76
N GLY A 167 16.64 -14.25 8.68
CA GLY A 167 17.20 -14.32 10.03
C GLY A 167 18.69 -14.67 10.03
N TYR A 168 19.12 -15.60 9.20
CA TYR A 168 20.53 -15.93 9.02
C TYR A 168 21.32 -14.77 8.42
N GLU A 169 20.82 -14.16 7.33
CA GLU A 169 21.46 -13.00 6.68
C GLU A 169 21.58 -11.81 7.63
N TYR A 170 20.57 -11.57 8.46
CA TYR A 170 20.60 -10.56 9.50
C TYR A 170 21.74 -10.78 10.51
N VAL A 171 21.93 -12.02 10.97
CA VAL A 171 23.02 -12.38 11.89
C VAL A 171 24.40 -12.24 11.23
N VAL A 172 24.50 -12.62 9.95
CA VAL A 172 25.76 -12.52 9.18
C VAL A 172 26.11 -11.06 8.88
N ALA A 173 25.13 -10.25 8.49
CA ALA A 173 25.32 -8.83 8.21
C ALA A 173 25.78 -8.06 9.46
N ARG A 174 25.36 -8.48 10.66
CA ARG A 174 25.67 -7.83 11.95
C ARG A 174 25.34 -6.33 11.94
N PRO A 175 24.08 -5.94 11.68
CA PRO A 175 23.68 -4.54 11.74
C PRO A 175 23.83 -4.02 13.18
N SER A 176 24.07 -2.72 13.31
CA SER A 176 24.23 -2.02 14.58
C SER A 176 22.93 -2.07 15.39
N GLN A 177 22.87 -2.99 16.36
CA GLN A 177 21.68 -3.22 17.20
C GLN A 177 21.22 -1.95 17.92
N GLY A 178 22.16 -1.14 18.41
CA GLY A 178 21.85 0.13 19.07
C GLY A 178 21.19 1.15 18.15
N ALA A 179 21.52 1.15 16.86
CA ALA A 179 20.91 2.06 15.88
C ALA A 179 19.54 1.55 15.43
N LEU A 180 19.38 0.23 15.25
CA LEU A 180 18.08 -0.39 14.98
C LEU A 180 17.07 -0.13 16.10
N LEU A 181 17.46 -0.34 17.37
CA LEU A 181 16.59 -0.08 18.51
C LEU A 181 16.22 1.40 18.63
N LYS A 182 17.17 2.31 18.37
CA LYS A 182 16.88 3.75 18.31
C LYS A 182 15.87 4.05 17.21
N GLY A 183 16.11 3.57 15.99
CA GLY A 183 15.22 3.78 14.84
C GLY A 183 13.83 3.16 15.01
N LEU A 184 13.70 2.12 15.83
CA LEU A 184 12.42 1.45 16.10
C LEU A 184 11.55 2.21 17.11
N PHE A 185 12.14 2.75 18.17
CA PHE A 185 11.39 3.36 19.28
C PHE A 185 11.37 4.89 19.27
N LEU A 186 12.35 5.56 18.66
CA LEU A 186 12.42 7.01 18.62
C LEU A 186 11.87 7.54 17.29
N PRO A 187 10.69 8.19 17.27
CA PRO A 187 10.19 8.88 16.09
C PRO A 187 11.02 10.16 15.88
N SER A 188 12.14 10.04 15.16
CA SER A 188 12.98 11.18 14.79
C SER A 188 13.34 11.08 13.32
N CYS A 189 12.98 12.12 12.56
CA CYS A 189 13.39 12.27 11.18
C CYS A 189 14.01 13.67 11.00
N PRO A 190 15.32 13.83 11.25
CA PRO A 190 16.00 15.08 10.99
C PRO A 190 16.11 15.31 9.48
N GLY A 191 15.29 16.22 8.95
CA GLY A 191 15.30 16.60 7.52
C GLY A 191 14.25 15.93 6.63
N CYS A 192 13.21 15.30 7.19
CA CYS A 192 12.11 14.73 6.41
C CYS A 192 11.46 15.76 5.47
N GLY A 193 11.48 15.48 4.17
CA GLY A 193 10.75 16.19 3.13
C GLY A 193 9.48 15.45 2.71
N GLN A 194 8.93 15.86 1.55
CA GLN A 194 7.81 15.17 0.90
C GLN A 194 8.10 13.69 0.54
N PRO A 195 9.30 13.31 0.00
CA PRO A 195 9.51 11.93 -0.46
C PRO A 195 9.59 10.91 0.69
N GLU A 196 10.21 11.27 1.83
CA GLU A 196 10.29 10.39 2.99
C GLU A 196 8.91 10.18 3.63
N LEU A 197 8.06 11.22 3.60
CA LEU A 197 6.68 11.11 4.06
C LEU A 197 5.83 10.23 3.13
N LEU A 198 6.00 10.37 1.81
CA LEU A 198 5.38 9.47 0.82
C LEU A 198 5.78 8.01 1.07
N GLN A 199 7.05 7.76 1.38
CA GLN A 199 7.53 6.43 1.72
C GLN A 199 6.91 5.92 3.04
N ALA A 200 6.82 6.78 4.07
CA ALA A 200 6.16 6.43 5.33
C ALA A 200 4.68 6.06 5.12
N VAL A 201 3.95 6.85 4.31
CA VAL A 201 2.56 6.58 3.93
C VAL A 201 2.45 5.27 3.13
N GLY A 202 3.39 5.03 2.22
CA GLY A 202 3.51 3.75 1.50
C GLY A 202 3.72 2.56 2.43
N ILE A 203 4.58 2.68 3.44
CA ILE A 203 4.80 1.63 4.46
C ILE A 203 3.50 1.36 5.23
N VAL A 204 2.78 2.41 5.64
CA VAL A 204 1.48 2.25 6.33
C VAL A 204 0.47 1.53 5.44
N GLY A 205 0.35 1.91 4.16
CA GLY A 205 -0.55 1.27 3.21
C GLY A 205 -0.18 -0.18 2.87
N ALA A 206 1.13 -0.48 2.82
CA ALA A 206 1.64 -1.83 2.59
C ALA A 206 1.34 -2.77 3.77
N ILE A 207 1.41 -2.28 5.00
CA ILE A 207 1.17 -3.08 6.21
C ILE A 207 -0.33 -3.18 6.51
N ILE A 208 -1.06 -2.07 6.40
CA ILE A 208 -2.48 -1.99 6.74
C ILE A 208 -3.30 -1.96 5.46
N MET A 209 -3.66 -3.15 4.99
CA MET A 209 -4.43 -3.29 3.76
C MET A 209 -5.94 -3.15 4.07
N PRO A 210 -6.68 -2.24 3.40
CA PRO A 210 -8.10 -2.00 3.67
C PRO A 210 -8.98 -3.24 3.51
N HIS A 211 -8.75 -4.03 2.46
CA HIS A 211 -9.54 -5.22 2.17
C HIS A 211 -9.34 -6.34 3.21
N ASN A 212 -8.16 -6.41 3.85
CA ASN A 212 -7.90 -7.38 4.91
C ASN A 212 -8.76 -7.10 6.17
N ILE A 213 -9.12 -5.84 6.44
CA ILE A 213 -10.04 -5.50 7.54
C ILE A 213 -11.42 -6.11 7.28
N TYR A 214 -11.92 -6.03 6.04
CA TYR A 214 -13.18 -6.69 5.66
C TYR A 214 -13.05 -8.22 5.71
N LEU A 215 -11.96 -8.76 5.16
CA LEU A 215 -11.70 -10.19 5.14
C LEU A 215 -11.65 -10.79 6.55
N HIS A 216 -10.89 -10.21 7.48
CA HIS A 216 -10.78 -10.72 8.85
C HIS A 216 -12.12 -10.65 9.61
N SER A 217 -12.98 -9.67 9.31
CA SER A 217 -14.34 -9.64 9.88
C SER A 217 -15.23 -10.77 9.37
N ALA A 218 -14.93 -11.33 8.20
CA ALA A 218 -15.69 -12.43 7.61
C ALA A 218 -15.10 -13.81 7.93
N LEU A 219 -13.77 -13.94 7.95
CA LEU A 219 -13.09 -15.22 8.22
C LEU A 219 -13.42 -15.80 9.60
N VAL A 220 -13.70 -14.94 10.60
CA VAL A 220 -14.15 -15.40 11.91
C VAL A 220 -15.48 -16.17 11.85
N LYS A 221 -16.30 -15.98 10.80
CA LYS A 221 -17.56 -16.72 10.58
C LYS A 221 -17.31 -18.18 10.16
N SER A 222 -16.09 -18.55 9.74
CA SER A 222 -15.74 -19.93 9.38
C SER A 222 -15.67 -20.87 10.59
N ARG A 223 -15.58 -20.31 11.81
CA ARG A 223 -15.57 -21.07 13.06
C ARG A 223 -16.95 -20.98 13.71
N GLU A 224 -17.49 -22.12 14.09
CA GLU A 224 -18.76 -22.16 14.80
C GLU A 224 -18.57 -21.63 16.22
N VAL A 225 -19.21 -20.50 16.52
CA VAL A 225 -19.23 -19.88 17.84
C VAL A 225 -20.69 -19.74 18.26
N ASP A 226 -21.03 -20.33 19.40
CA ASP A 226 -22.36 -20.19 19.99
C ASP A 226 -22.51 -18.78 20.59
N ARG A 227 -23.19 -17.90 19.85
CA ARG A 227 -23.37 -16.49 20.24
C ARG A 227 -24.38 -16.31 21.38
N THR A 228 -25.11 -17.35 21.77
CA THR A 228 -26.02 -17.29 22.92
C THR A 228 -25.25 -17.34 24.24
N ARG A 229 -24.11 -18.04 24.25
CA ARG A 229 -23.23 -18.18 25.41
C ARG A 229 -22.11 -17.16 25.38
N ARG A 230 -22.14 -16.24 26.36
CA ARG A 230 -21.18 -15.14 26.48
C ARG A 230 -19.74 -15.61 26.72
N GLY A 231 -19.57 -16.74 27.40
CA GLY A 231 -18.26 -17.37 27.63
C GLY A 231 -17.56 -17.69 26.31
N ASP A 232 -18.27 -18.37 25.42
CA ASP A 232 -17.78 -18.82 24.11
C ASP A 232 -17.38 -17.62 23.22
N VAL A 233 -18.16 -16.53 23.23
CA VAL A 233 -17.82 -15.30 22.50
C VAL A 233 -16.54 -14.63 23.05
N ARG A 234 -16.36 -14.63 24.38
CA ARG A 234 -15.15 -14.07 25.00
C ARG A 234 -13.92 -14.93 24.73
N GLU A 235 -14.08 -16.25 24.79
CA GLU A 235 -13.03 -17.21 24.47
C GLU A 235 -12.62 -17.14 23.00
N ALA A 236 -13.59 -17.11 22.07
CA ALA A 236 -13.32 -16.94 20.64
C ALA A 236 -12.55 -15.65 20.36
N ASN A 237 -12.95 -14.53 20.95
CA ASN A 237 -12.24 -13.26 20.82
C ASN A 237 -10.79 -13.33 21.34
N MET A 238 -10.53 -14.10 22.40
CA MET A 238 -9.17 -14.31 22.91
C MET A 238 -8.33 -15.10 21.91
N TYR A 239 -8.85 -16.22 21.38
CA TYR A 239 -8.10 -17.03 20.40
C TYR A 239 -7.82 -16.26 19.11
N PHE A 240 -8.81 -15.54 18.57
CA PHE A 240 -8.58 -14.73 17.36
C PHE A 240 -7.56 -13.60 17.60
N LEU A 241 -7.55 -13.01 18.80
CA LEU A 241 -6.51 -12.04 19.15
C LEU A 241 -5.12 -12.69 19.23
N THR A 242 -5.00 -13.85 19.88
CA THR A 242 -3.74 -14.58 19.97
C THR A 242 -3.21 -14.98 18.59
N GLU A 243 -4.08 -15.51 17.72
CA GLU A 243 -3.75 -15.89 16.36
C GLU A 243 -3.24 -14.70 15.53
N ALA A 244 -3.99 -13.58 15.53
CA ALA A 244 -3.59 -12.37 14.82
C ALA A 244 -2.29 -11.77 15.39
N THR A 245 -2.10 -11.82 16.71
CA THR A 245 -0.88 -11.30 17.37
C THR A 245 0.34 -12.10 16.97
N ILE A 246 0.26 -13.44 16.98
CA ILE A 246 1.39 -14.30 16.59
C ILE A 246 1.72 -14.09 15.11
N ALA A 247 0.71 -14.08 14.23
CA ALA A 247 0.91 -13.91 12.79
C ALA A 247 1.55 -12.55 12.47
N LEU A 248 1.02 -11.45 13.02
CA LEU A 248 1.58 -10.11 12.81
C LEU A 248 2.95 -9.93 13.47
N PHE A 249 3.21 -10.58 14.61
CA PHE A 249 4.53 -10.54 15.24
C PHE A 249 5.59 -11.21 14.37
N VAL A 250 5.30 -12.40 13.81
CA VAL A 250 6.20 -13.07 12.87
C VAL A 250 6.42 -12.20 11.63
N SER A 251 5.35 -11.63 11.07
CA SER A 251 5.44 -10.70 9.93
C SER A 251 6.31 -9.48 10.23
N PHE A 252 6.15 -8.88 11.41
CA PHE A 252 6.98 -7.76 11.87
C PHE A 252 8.47 -8.13 11.95
N ILE A 253 8.80 -9.31 12.50
CA ILE A 253 10.19 -9.77 12.59
C ILE A 253 10.80 -9.99 11.20
N ILE A 254 10.06 -10.58 10.26
CA ILE A 254 10.52 -10.75 8.88
C ILE A 254 10.78 -9.38 8.24
N ASN A 255 9.83 -8.45 8.34
CA ASN A 255 9.98 -7.10 7.79
C ASN A 255 11.15 -6.35 8.44
N LEU A 256 11.38 -6.53 9.75
CA LEU A 256 12.53 -5.95 10.44
C LEU A 256 13.85 -6.51 9.92
N PHE A 257 13.96 -7.84 9.72
CA PHE A 257 15.16 -8.46 9.15
C PHE A 257 15.41 -7.99 7.72
N VAL A 258 14.38 -8.00 6.88
CA VAL A 258 14.47 -7.55 5.48
C VAL A 258 14.92 -6.09 5.41
N MET A 259 14.29 -5.20 6.17
CA MET A 259 14.65 -3.77 6.20
C MET A 259 16.06 -3.55 6.75
N ALA A 260 16.49 -4.29 7.77
CA ALA A 260 17.82 -4.15 8.34
C ALA A 260 18.92 -4.66 7.39
N VAL A 261 18.72 -5.82 6.75
CA VAL A 261 19.66 -6.39 5.79
C VAL A 261 19.79 -5.49 4.56
N PHE A 262 18.67 -5.06 3.98
CA PHE A 262 18.71 -4.12 2.86
C PHE A 262 19.28 -2.77 3.24
N GLY A 263 18.93 -2.29 4.43
CA GLY A 263 19.50 -1.08 4.97
C GLY A 263 21.01 -1.13 4.98
N GLN A 264 21.60 -2.19 5.53
CA GLN A 264 23.04 -2.35 5.57
C GLN A 264 23.66 -2.59 4.19
N ALA A 265 22.99 -3.33 3.32
CA ALA A 265 23.46 -3.63 1.97
C ALA A 265 23.49 -2.41 1.05
N PHE A 266 22.62 -1.42 1.27
CA PHE A 266 22.48 -0.25 0.40
C PHE A 266 22.85 1.09 1.04
N TYR A 267 23.15 1.13 2.34
CA TYR A 267 23.45 2.39 3.03
C TYR A 267 24.70 3.07 2.43
N GLN A 268 24.50 4.25 1.84
CA GLN A 268 25.53 5.08 1.20
C GLN A 268 26.30 4.42 0.04
N GLN A 269 25.79 3.31 -0.51
CA GLN A 269 26.38 2.64 -1.67
C GLN A 269 26.07 3.41 -2.96
N THR A 270 27.09 3.65 -3.79
CA THR A 270 26.91 4.21 -5.14
C THR A 270 26.57 3.10 -6.13
N ASN A 271 25.95 3.44 -7.26
CA ASN A 271 25.63 2.43 -8.27
C ASN A 271 26.90 1.75 -8.84
N GLU A 272 28.02 2.46 -8.87
CA GLU A 272 29.32 1.90 -9.26
C GLU A 272 29.83 0.84 -8.26
N GLU A 273 29.67 1.10 -6.96
CA GLU A 273 30.08 0.15 -5.93
C GLU A 273 29.23 -1.14 -5.99
N ALA A 274 27.91 -1.01 -6.11
CA ALA A 274 27.00 -2.12 -6.30
C ALA A 274 27.32 -2.92 -7.58
N PHE A 275 27.67 -2.24 -8.67
CA PHE A 275 28.12 -2.88 -9.91
C PHE A 275 29.37 -3.73 -9.67
N ASN A 276 30.38 -3.18 -8.97
CA ASN A 276 31.65 -3.85 -8.73
C ASN A 276 31.49 -5.09 -7.84
N ILE A 277 30.66 -5.00 -6.79
CA ILE A 277 30.31 -6.13 -5.93
C ILE A 277 29.70 -7.26 -6.78
N CYS A 278 28.69 -6.94 -7.60
CA CYS A 278 28.06 -7.94 -8.45
C CYS A 278 28.99 -8.49 -9.54
N ALA A 279 29.86 -7.66 -10.13
CA ALA A 279 30.80 -8.08 -11.16
C ALA A 279 31.87 -9.06 -10.64
N ASN A 280 32.28 -8.93 -9.37
CA ASN A 280 33.23 -9.83 -8.71
C ASN A 280 32.56 -11.09 -8.13
N SER A 281 31.23 -11.16 -8.15
CA SER A 281 30.47 -12.29 -7.63
C SER A 281 30.23 -13.37 -8.70
N SER A 282 29.73 -14.53 -8.27
CA SER A 282 29.27 -15.59 -9.19
C SER A 282 28.10 -15.15 -10.09
N LEU A 283 27.46 -14.02 -9.78
CA LEU A 283 26.32 -13.43 -10.49
C LEU A 283 26.71 -12.27 -11.44
N HIS A 284 27.92 -12.25 -11.97
CA HIS A 284 28.43 -11.20 -12.88
C HIS A 284 27.47 -10.77 -14.02
N ASN A 285 26.65 -11.69 -14.54
CA ASN A 285 25.64 -11.40 -15.57
C ASN A 285 24.60 -10.34 -15.16
N TYR A 286 24.36 -10.18 -13.86
CA TYR A 286 23.41 -9.22 -13.30
C TYR A 286 24.03 -7.85 -13.00
N ALA A 287 25.35 -7.71 -13.07
CA ALA A 287 26.02 -6.44 -12.79
C ALA A 287 25.48 -5.29 -13.67
N LYS A 288 25.11 -5.59 -14.93
CA LYS A 288 24.53 -4.65 -15.91
C LYS A 288 23.24 -3.94 -15.48
N ILE A 289 22.57 -4.41 -14.42
CA ILE A 289 21.35 -3.81 -13.89
C ILE A 289 21.65 -2.52 -13.13
N PHE A 290 22.84 -2.43 -12.52
CA PHE A 290 23.29 -1.24 -11.82
C PHE A 290 23.98 -0.29 -12.82
N PRO A 291 23.45 0.92 -13.08
CA PRO A 291 24.10 1.88 -13.95
C PRO A 291 25.46 2.30 -13.38
N ARG A 292 26.46 2.56 -14.23
CA ARG A 292 27.75 3.08 -13.76
C ARG A 292 27.70 4.59 -13.55
N ASP A 293 26.90 5.00 -12.57
CA ASP A 293 26.73 6.40 -12.17
C ASP A 293 27.18 6.60 -10.71
N ASN A 294 27.67 7.79 -10.40
CA ASN A 294 28.05 8.16 -9.02
C ASN A 294 26.86 8.59 -8.14
N ASN A 295 25.64 8.26 -8.58
CA ASN A 295 24.42 8.51 -7.80
C ASN A 295 24.20 7.37 -6.81
N THR A 296 23.45 7.63 -5.75
CA THR A 296 22.98 6.57 -4.82
C THR A 296 22.11 5.56 -5.56
N VAL A 297 22.17 4.31 -5.12
CA VAL A 297 21.32 3.24 -5.67
C VAL A 297 19.89 3.49 -5.23
N SER A 298 18.96 3.61 -6.19
CA SER A 298 17.53 3.46 -5.92
C SER A 298 17.25 1.97 -5.75
N VAL A 299 16.55 1.58 -4.70
CA VAL A 299 16.29 0.16 -4.39
C VAL A 299 14.86 -0.16 -4.75
N ASP A 300 14.68 -1.16 -5.61
CA ASP A 300 13.40 -1.81 -5.83
C ASP A 300 13.45 -3.31 -5.46
N ILE A 301 12.29 -3.97 -5.50
CA ILE A 301 12.14 -5.39 -5.14
C ILE A 301 13.04 -6.29 -6.01
N TYR A 302 13.29 -5.89 -7.27
CA TYR A 302 14.11 -6.64 -8.21
C TYR A 302 15.62 -6.48 -7.92
N GLN A 303 16.10 -5.24 -7.86
CA GLN A 303 17.48 -4.87 -7.55
C GLN A 303 17.89 -5.34 -6.15
N GLY A 304 16.95 -5.33 -5.20
CA GLY A 304 17.11 -5.92 -3.87
C GLY A 304 17.47 -7.40 -3.95
N GLY A 305 16.68 -8.20 -4.68
CA GLY A 305 16.98 -9.62 -4.84
C GLY A 305 18.34 -9.90 -5.49
N VAL A 306 18.71 -9.08 -6.48
CA VAL A 306 20.00 -9.20 -7.17
C VAL A 306 21.17 -8.87 -6.24
N ILE A 307 21.12 -7.76 -5.49
CA ILE A 307 22.23 -7.40 -4.60
C ILE A 307 22.42 -8.45 -3.50
N LEU A 308 21.32 -9.01 -2.96
CA LEU A 308 21.39 -10.08 -1.96
C LEU A 308 22.12 -11.29 -2.55
N GLY A 309 21.80 -11.64 -3.79
CA GLY A 309 22.49 -12.67 -4.55
C GLY A 309 23.99 -12.40 -4.72
N CYS A 310 24.37 -11.16 -4.97
CA CYS A 310 25.77 -10.76 -5.14
C CYS A 310 26.55 -10.79 -3.81
N LEU A 311 25.91 -10.42 -2.68
CA LEU A 311 26.53 -10.32 -1.36
C LEU A 311 26.58 -11.67 -0.62
N PHE A 312 25.45 -12.38 -0.58
CA PHE A 312 25.26 -13.61 0.20
C PHE A 312 25.28 -14.88 -0.66
N GLY A 313 25.29 -14.73 -1.98
CA GLY A 313 25.40 -15.83 -2.95
C GLY A 313 24.07 -16.19 -3.61
N PRO A 314 24.10 -17.07 -4.63
CA PRO A 314 22.93 -17.39 -5.46
C PRO A 314 21.71 -17.89 -4.67
N ALA A 315 21.94 -18.60 -3.56
CA ALA A 315 20.88 -19.16 -2.73
C ALA A 315 19.95 -18.07 -2.16
N ALA A 316 20.51 -16.93 -1.72
CA ALA A 316 19.75 -15.79 -1.20
C ALA A 316 18.79 -15.23 -2.26
N LEU A 317 19.28 -15.06 -3.50
CA LEU A 317 18.46 -14.60 -4.63
C LEU A 317 17.29 -15.55 -4.92
N TYR A 318 17.55 -16.86 -4.96
CA TYR A 318 16.49 -17.83 -5.24
C TYR A 318 15.48 -17.92 -4.10
N ILE A 319 15.92 -17.85 -2.84
CA ILE A 319 15.02 -17.84 -1.68
C ILE A 319 14.15 -16.58 -1.67
N TRP A 320 14.73 -15.42 -2.00
CA TRP A 320 13.97 -14.18 -2.19
C TRP A 320 12.91 -14.33 -3.29
N ALA A 321 13.31 -14.86 -4.45
CA ALA A 321 12.39 -15.04 -5.56
C ALA A 321 11.25 -16.03 -5.22
N VAL A 322 11.56 -17.15 -4.55
CA VAL A 322 10.53 -18.10 -4.07
C VAL A 322 9.63 -17.44 -3.02
N GLY A 323 10.18 -16.62 -2.12
CA GLY A 323 9.42 -15.85 -1.14
C GLY A 323 8.44 -14.87 -1.79
N LEU A 324 8.89 -14.13 -2.81
CA LEU A 324 8.03 -13.25 -3.60
C LEU A 324 6.92 -14.01 -4.31
N LEU A 325 7.22 -15.20 -4.86
CA LEU A 325 6.21 -16.05 -5.49
C LEU A 325 5.17 -16.50 -4.46
N ALA A 326 5.62 -16.98 -3.30
CA ALA A 326 4.75 -17.45 -2.21
C ALA A 326 3.85 -16.33 -1.66
N ALA A 327 4.41 -15.13 -1.47
CA ALA A 327 3.66 -13.96 -1.06
C ALA A 327 2.60 -13.56 -2.11
N GLY A 328 2.97 -13.63 -3.40
CA GLY A 328 2.05 -13.43 -4.51
C GLY A 328 0.85 -14.38 -4.43
N GLN A 329 1.10 -15.68 -4.37
CA GLN A 329 0.05 -16.70 -4.31
C GLN A 329 -0.86 -16.57 -3.08
N SER A 330 -0.28 -16.28 -1.91
CA SER A 330 -1.06 -16.08 -0.70
C SER A 330 -2.00 -14.88 -0.82
N SER A 331 -1.57 -13.81 -1.50
CA SER A 331 -2.39 -12.62 -1.76
C SER A 331 -3.53 -12.90 -2.75
N THR A 332 -3.35 -13.79 -3.73
CA THR A 332 -4.43 -14.18 -4.66
C THR A 332 -5.61 -14.73 -3.87
N MET A 333 -5.30 -15.61 -2.90
CA MET A 333 -6.31 -16.22 -2.05
C MET A 333 -7.07 -15.17 -1.23
N THR A 334 -6.36 -14.27 -0.56
CA THR A 334 -6.99 -13.26 0.29
C THR A 334 -7.80 -12.26 -0.52
N GLY A 335 -7.32 -11.83 -1.69
CA GLY A 335 -8.03 -10.91 -2.59
C GLY A 335 -9.35 -11.49 -3.10
N THR A 336 -9.37 -12.77 -3.47
CA THR A 336 -10.59 -13.44 -3.97
C THR A 336 -11.65 -13.62 -2.89
N TYR A 337 -11.25 -13.98 -1.66
CA TYR A 337 -12.17 -14.02 -0.51
C TYR A 337 -12.63 -12.63 -0.09
N ALA A 338 -11.73 -11.64 -0.06
CA ALA A 338 -12.09 -10.27 0.29
C ALA A 338 -13.12 -9.71 -0.70
N GLY A 339 -12.90 -9.86 -2.00
CA GLY A 339 -13.87 -9.48 -3.03
C GLY A 339 -15.19 -10.23 -2.93
N GLN A 340 -15.16 -11.49 -2.47
CA GLN A 340 -16.39 -12.22 -2.19
C GLN A 340 -17.22 -11.57 -1.08
N PHE A 341 -16.64 -11.41 0.09
CA PHE A 341 -17.37 -10.87 1.24
C PHE A 341 -17.75 -9.40 1.03
N VAL A 342 -16.93 -8.63 0.31
CA VAL A 342 -17.24 -7.24 -0.03
C VAL A 342 -18.42 -7.17 -1.00
N MET A 343 -18.44 -7.91 -2.11
CA MET A 343 -19.59 -7.91 -3.03
C MET A 343 -20.88 -8.43 -2.36
N GLU A 344 -20.79 -9.55 -1.65
CA GLU A 344 -21.96 -10.18 -1.01
C GLU A 344 -22.48 -9.34 0.16
N GLY A 345 -21.58 -8.75 0.96
CA GLY A 345 -21.95 -7.88 2.07
C GLY A 345 -22.55 -6.56 1.61
N PHE A 346 -21.89 -5.83 0.70
CA PHE A 346 -22.34 -4.51 0.27
C PHE A 346 -23.51 -4.54 -0.70
N LEU A 347 -23.46 -5.41 -1.71
CA LEU A 347 -24.41 -5.42 -2.83
C LEU A 347 -25.40 -6.58 -2.76
N LYS A 348 -25.19 -7.58 -1.89
CA LYS A 348 -25.96 -8.84 -1.86
C LYS A 348 -25.97 -9.60 -3.18
N LEU A 349 -24.95 -9.36 -4.02
CA LEU A 349 -24.78 -10.03 -5.30
C LEU A 349 -24.00 -11.33 -5.12
N ARG A 350 -24.68 -12.46 -5.30
CA ARG A 350 -24.06 -13.79 -5.30
C ARG A 350 -23.56 -14.11 -6.70
N TRP A 351 -22.26 -13.96 -6.92
CA TRP A 351 -21.62 -14.28 -8.19
C TRP A 351 -20.79 -15.56 -8.07
N SER A 352 -20.60 -16.28 -9.18
CA SER A 352 -19.73 -17.46 -9.16
C SER A 352 -18.29 -17.02 -8.82
N ARG A 353 -17.59 -17.82 -8.01
CA ARG A 353 -16.21 -17.53 -7.60
C ARG A 353 -15.31 -17.30 -8.83
N PHE A 354 -15.40 -18.19 -9.82
CA PHE A 354 -14.63 -18.11 -11.07
C PHE A 354 -14.87 -16.80 -11.85
N ALA A 355 -16.12 -16.38 -12.02
CA ALA A 355 -16.42 -15.15 -12.75
C ALA A 355 -15.86 -13.91 -12.04
N ARG A 356 -15.95 -13.88 -10.70
CA ARG A 356 -15.40 -12.78 -9.90
C ARG A 356 -13.89 -12.70 -10.03
N VAL A 357 -13.18 -13.81 -9.82
CA VAL A 357 -11.72 -13.86 -9.92
C VAL A 357 -11.26 -13.47 -11.32
N LEU A 358 -11.92 -13.99 -12.37
CA LEU A 358 -11.57 -13.65 -13.75
C LEU A 358 -11.75 -12.14 -14.01
N LEU A 359 -12.83 -11.53 -13.51
CA LEU A 359 -13.06 -10.10 -13.68
C LEU A 359 -11.97 -9.27 -12.98
N THR A 360 -11.75 -9.50 -11.68
CA THR A 360 -10.79 -8.70 -10.90
C THR A 360 -9.37 -8.86 -11.44
N ARG A 361 -8.99 -10.08 -11.83
CA ARG A 361 -7.69 -10.37 -12.46
C ARG A 361 -7.55 -9.71 -13.82
N SER A 362 -8.59 -9.73 -14.64
CA SER A 362 -8.56 -9.04 -15.93
C SER A 362 -8.37 -7.53 -15.75
N CYS A 363 -9.03 -6.94 -14.77
CA CYS A 363 -8.88 -5.53 -14.42
C CYS A 363 -7.48 -5.19 -13.87
N ALA A 364 -6.83 -6.09 -13.13
CA ALA A 364 -5.48 -5.90 -12.60
C ALA A 364 -4.38 -6.16 -13.66
N ILE A 365 -4.55 -7.16 -14.51
CA ILE A 365 -3.54 -7.59 -15.47
C ILE A 365 -3.45 -6.62 -16.64
N LEU A 366 -4.58 -6.07 -17.12
CA LEU A 366 -4.59 -5.13 -18.25
C LEU A 366 -3.64 -3.93 -18.07
N PRO A 367 -3.74 -3.12 -17.00
CA PRO A 367 -2.81 -2.02 -16.78
C PRO A 367 -1.37 -2.50 -16.56
N THR A 368 -1.19 -3.65 -15.90
CA THR A 368 0.15 -4.20 -15.62
C THR A 368 0.87 -4.67 -16.88
N VAL A 369 0.17 -5.33 -17.81
CA VAL A 369 0.71 -5.71 -19.12
C VAL A 369 1.03 -4.48 -19.95
N LEU A 370 0.15 -3.48 -19.97
CA LEU A 370 0.40 -2.23 -20.70
C LEU A 370 1.68 -1.56 -20.23
N VAL A 371 1.88 -1.44 -18.91
CA VAL A 371 3.13 -0.90 -18.37
C VAL A 371 4.30 -1.82 -18.69
N ALA A 372 4.19 -3.13 -18.53
CA ALA A 372 5.28 -4.07 -18.78
C ALA A 372 5.72 -4.17 -20.26
N VAL A 373 4.83 -3.87 -21.22
CA VAL A 373 5.13 -3.90 -22.66
C VAL A 373 5.66 -2.56 -23.16
N PHE A 374 5.08 -1.45 -22.69
CA PHE A 374 5.39 -0.13 -23.22
C PHE A 374 6.42 0.65 -22.39
N ARG A 375 6.76 0.19 -21.18
CA ARG A 375 7.66 0.87 -20.25
C ARG A 375 8.74 -0.06 -19.68
N ASP A 376 9.83 0.53 -19.19
CA ASP A 376 10.97 -0.18 -18.62
C ASP A 376 10.68 -0.75 -17.21
N LEU A 377 11.55 -1.66 -16.74
CA LEU A 377 11.55 -2.25 -15.39
C LEU A 377 11.28 -1.25 -14.26
N ARG A 378 11.86 -0.05 -14.35
CA ARG A 378 11.75 1.01 -13.34
C ARG A 378 10.32 1.52 -13.17
N ASP A 379 9.53 1.50 -14.24
CA ASP A 379 8.15 2.00 -14.23
C ASP A 379 7.18 1.00 -13.54
N LEU A 380 7.51 -0.30 -13.52
CA LEU A 380 6.74 -1.32 -12.77
C LEU A 380 6.99 -1.26 -11.27
N SER A 381 8.25 -1.06 -10.85
CA SER A 381 8.59 -0.86 -9.44
C SER A 381 7.97 0.42 -8.89
N GLY A 382 8.03 1.53 -9.65
CA GLY A 382 7.36 2.78 -9.28
C GLY A 382 5.83 2.65 -9.21
N LEU A 383 5.23 1.79 -10.05
CA LEU A 383 3.80 1.47 -9.97
C LEU A 383 3.47 0.76 -8.64
N ASN A 384 4.32 -0.15 -8.17
CA ASN A 384 4.11 -0.83 -6.88
C ASN A 384 4.09 0.17 -5.70
N ASP A 385 5.00 1.13 -5.69
CA ASP A 385 5.04 2.18 -4.66
C ASP A 385 3.81 3.07 -4.71
N LEU A 386 3.36 3.45 -5.91
CA LEU A 386 2.11 4.19 -6.10
C LEU A 386 0.89 3.40 -5.59
N LEU A 387 0.86 2.08 -5.81
CA LEU A 387 -0.20 1.21 -5.32
C LEU A 387 -0.19 1.14 -3.78
N ASN A 388 0.98 1.13 -3.13
CA ASN A 388 1.06 1.19 -1.66
C ASN A 388 0.48 2.50 -1.12
N VAL A 389 0.78 3.62 -1.78
CA VAL A 389 0.19 4.92 -1.45
C VAL A 389 -1.32 4.91 -1.68
N LEU A 390 -1.80 4.28 -2.77
CA LEU A 390 -3.23 4.09 -3.02
C LEU A 390 -3.90 3.29 -1.89
N GLN A 391 -3.27 2.22 -1.38
CA GLN A 391 -3.81 1.48 -0.24
C GLN A 391 -3.96 2.36 1.00
N SER A 392 -2.95 3.21 1.29
CA SER A 392 -3.06 4.17 2.39
C SER A 392 -4.14 5.22 2.16
N LEU A 393 -4.35 5.65 0.91
CA LEU A 393 -5.42 6.59 0.56
C LEU A 393 -6.81 5.99 0.80
N LEU A 394 -6.96 4.69 0.52
CA LEU A 394 -8.22 3.96 0.67
C LEU A 394 -8.46 3.46 2.10
N LEU A 395 -7.44 3.50 2.96
CA LEU A 395 -7.50 3.06 4.35
C LEU A 395 -8.64 3.66 5.19
N PRO A 396 -8.97 4.97 5.11
CA PRO A 396 -10.07 5.55 5.89
C PRO A 396 -11.41 4.86 5.62
N PHE A 397 -11.61 4.35 4.40
CA PHE A 397 -12.85 3.71 4.01
C PHE A 397 -13.04 2.35 4.69
N ALA A 398 -11.98 1.64 5.05
CA ALA A 398 -12.08 0.43 5.87
C ALA A 398 -12.05 0.74 7.37
N VAL A 399 -11.17 1.66 7.79
CA VAL A 399 -10.93 1.97 9.21
C VAL A 399 -12.09 2.73 9.84
N LEU A 400 -12.66 3.75 9.19
CA LEU A 400 -13.73 4.56 9.81
C LEU A 400 -15.01 3.74 10.09
N PRO A 401 -15.51 2.88 9.18
CA PRO A 401 -16.64 2.01 9.49
C PRO A 401 -16.36 1.06 10.66
N ILE A 402 -15.18 0.44 10.72
CA ILE A 402 -14.88 -0.50 11.82
C ILE A 402 -14.81 0.22 13.17
N LEU A 403 -14.22 1.41 13.23
CA LEU A 403 -14.19 2.23 14.46
C LEU A 403 -15.59 2.68 14.88
N THR A 404 -16.44 3.01 13.91
CA THR A 404 -17.84 3.41 14.12
C THR A 404 -18.63 2.26 14.75
N PHE A 405 -18.72 1.11 14.07
CA PHE A 405 -19.59 0.02 14.49
C PHE A 405 -19.09 -0.69 15.76
N THR A 406 -17.77 -0.77 15.97
CA THR A 406 -17.23 -1.34 17.21
C THR A 406 -17.47 -0.46 18.44
N SER A 407 -17.75 0.83 18.23
CA SER A 407 -18.04 1.78 19.31
C SER A 407 -19.54 1.94 19.58
N MET A 408 -20.41 1.41 18.72
CA MET A 408 -21.86 1.47 18.86
C MET A 408 -22.39 0.39 19.82
N PRO A 409 -23.01 0.76 20.96
CA PRO A 409 -23.63 -0.20 21.87
C PRO A 409 -24.76 -1.00 21.23
N ALA A 410 -25.48 -0.41 20.28
CA ALA A 410 -26.56 -1.10 19.57
C ALA A 410 -26.08 -2.30 18.74
N VAL A 411 -24.84 -2.26 18.24
CA VAL A 411 -24.25 -3.33 17.41
C VAL A 411 -23.47 -4.30 18.28
N MET A 412 -22.62 -3.77 19.17
CA MET A 412 -21.70 -4.59 19.98
C MET A 412 -22.27 -5.06 21.32
N GLN A 413 -23.44 -4.56 21.72
CA GLN A 413 -24.08 -4.89 23.00
C GLN A 413 -23.12 -4.66 24.18
N GLU A 414 -23.04 -5.61 25.11
CA GLU A 414 -22.12 -5.57 26.25
C GLU A 414 -20.63 -5.64 25.85
N PHE A 415 -20.33 -6.03 24.61
CA PHE A 415 -18.98 -6.03 24.05
C PHE A 415 -18.66 -4.71 23.32
N ALA A 416 -19.30 -3.60 23.68
CA ALA A 416 -18.90 -2.28 23.16
C ALA A 416 -17.49 -1.88 23.63
N ASN A 417 -16.88 -0.91 22.94
CA ASN A 417 -15.61 -0.34 23.34
C ASN A 417 -15.73 0.43 24.67
N GLY A 418 -14.88 0.08 25.65
CA GLY A 418 -14.72 0.85 26.89
C GLY A 418 -14.06 2.22 26.64
N TRP A 419 -14.00 3.08 27.67
CA TRP A 419 -13.50 4.46 27.53
C TRP A 419 -12.08 4.53 26.96
N LEU A 420 -11.14 3.73 27.48
CA LEU A 420 -9.77 3.69 26.96
C LEU A 420 -9.73 3.30 25.47
N SER A 421 -10.51 2.29 25.10
CA SER A 421 -10.62 1.86 23.70
C SER A 421 -11.21 2.95 22.82
N LYS A 422 -12.17 3.74 23.32
CA LYS A 422 -12.74 4.89 22.60
C LYS A 422 -11.72 6.02 22.39
N VAL A 423 -10.87 6.29 23.38
CA VAL A 423 -9.77 7.26 23.23
C VAL A 423 -8.81 6.79 22.14
N ILE A 424 -8.40 5.51 22.19
CA ILE A 424 -7.51 4.92 21.18
C ILE A 424 -8.15 4.98 19.79
N THR A 425 -9.41 4.54 19.62
CA THR A 425 -10.09 4.57 18.32
C THR A 425 -10.27 6.01 17.80
N SER A 426 -10.50 6.97 18.69
CA SER A 426 -10.56 8.39 18.32
C SER A 426 -9.20 8.92 17.87
N CYS A 427 -8.10 8.52 18.52
CA CYS A 427 -6.75 8.87 18.08
C CYS A 427 -6.43 8.27 16.70
N ILE A 428 -6.80 7.02 16.46
CA ILE A 428 -6.63 6.35 15.15
C ILE A 428 -7.42 7.10 14.08
N MET A 429 -8.68 7.42 14.33
CA MET A 429 -9.52 8.20 13.42
C MET A 429 -8.86 9.54 13.08
N ALA A 430 -8.40 10.29 14.09
CA ALA A 430 -7.74 11.57 13.88
C ALA A 430 -6.45 11.44 13.05
N LEU A 431 -5.63 10.44 13.35
CA LEU A 431 -4.38 10.16 12.62
C LEU A 431 -4.66 9.83 11.15
N VAL A 432 -5.56 8.89 10.89
CA VAL A 432 -5.90 8.45 9.52
C VAL A 432 -6.48 9.61 8.71
N CYS A 433 -7.39 10.40 9.29
CA CYS A 433 -7.92 11.60 8.63
C CYS A 433 -6.83 12.66 8.37
N ALA A 434 -5.92 12.89 9.32
CA ALA A 434 -4.85 13.87 9.18
C ALA A 434 -3.86 13.50 8.06
N ILE A 435 -3.41 12.23 8.01
CA ILE A 435 -2.50 11.73 6.98
C ILE A 435 -3.13 11.90 5.60
N ASN A 436 -4.39 11.49 5.43
CA ASN A 436 -5.07 11.54 4.14
C ASN A 436 -5.40 12.97 3.71
N LEU A 437 -5.78 13.86 4.64
CA LEU A 437 -5.99 15.27 4.34
C LEU A 437 -4.70 15.94 3.90
N TYR A 438 -3.60 15.69 4.62
CA TYR A 438 -2.28 16.19 4.25
C TYR A 438 -1.87 15.71 2.85
N PHE A 439 -2.05 14.43 2.58
CA PHE A 439 -1.71 13.82 1.30
C PHE A 439 -2.45 14.50 0.14
N VAL A 440 -3.78 14.67 0.25
CA VAL A 440 -4.59 15.34 -0.79
C VAL A 440 -4.13 16.79 -1.01
N ILE A 441 -3.85 17.53 0.07
CA ILE A 441 -3.39 18.93 -0.01
C ILE A 441 -2.00 19.03 -0.64
N SER A 442 -1.09 18.11 -0.32
CA SER A 442 0.27 18.10 -0.87
C SER A 442 0.29 17.67 -2.34
N TYR A 443 -0.56 16.71 -2.71
CA TYR A 443 -0.58 16.14 -4.05
C TYR A 443 -1.28 17.03 -5.09
N LEU A 444 -2.38 17.72 -4.73
CA LEU A 444 -3.14 18.55 -5.69
C LEU A 444 -2.30 19.62 -6.42
N PRO A 445 -1.42 20.39 -5.73
CA PRO A 445 -0.57 21.40 -6.35
C PRO A 445 0.56 20.82 -7.21
N SER A 446 0.91 19.55 -7.04
CA SER A 446 2.02 18.89 -7.74
C SER A 446 1.68 18.39 -9.15
N LEU A 447 0.42 18.52 -9.59
CA LEU A 447 -0.03 18.00 -10.87
C LEU A 447 0.50 18.82 -12.06
N PRO A 448 1.13 18.18 -13.06
CA PRO A 448 1.88 18.86 -14.11
C PRO A 448 1.03 19.57 -15.18
N HIS A 449 -0.27 19.29 -15.29
CA HIS A 449 -1.14 19.88 -16.33
C HIS A 449 -2.47 20.42 -15.77
N PRO A 450 -2.85 21.68 -16.05
CA PRO A 450 -4.08 22.30 -15.55
C PRO A 450 -5.38 21.62 -16.03
N ALA A 451 -5.33 20.87 -17.14
CA ALA A 451 -6.49 20.12 -17.63
C ALA A 451 -6.87 18.93 -16.72
N TYR A 452 -5.89 18.29 -16.07
CA TYR A 452 -6.15 17.22 -15.10
C TYR A 452 -6.58 17.76 -13.74
N PHE A 453 -6.29 19.03 -13.46
CA PHE A 453 -6.61 19.66 -12.19
C PHE A 453 -8.11 19.62 -11.89
N GLY A 454 -8.97 19.90 -12.88
CA GLY A 454 -10.42 19.90 -12.69
C GLY A 454 -10.98 18.51 -12.32
N LEU A 455 -10.55 17.46 -13.03
CA LEU A 455 -10.99 16.09 -12.75
C LEU A 455 -10.47 15.59 -11.40
N VAL A 456 -9.17 15.80 -11.12
CA VAL A 456 -8.57 15.36 -9.86
C VAL A 456 -9.13 16.13 -8.67
N ALA A 457 -9.39 17.44 -8.82
CA ALA A 457 -10.05 18.22 -7.78
C ALA A 457 -11.48 17.72 -7.50
N LEU A 458 -12.25 17.36 -8.53
CA LEU A 458 -13.60 16.80 -8.34
C LEU A 458 -13.54 15.46 -7.62
N LEU A 459 -12.62 14.57 -7.99
CA LEU A 459 -12.39 13.31 -7.31
C LEU A 459 -11.94 13.52 -5.85
N ALA A 460 -11.05 14.47 -5.60
CA ALA A 460 -10.60 14.84 -4.26
C ALA A 460 -11.75 15.39 -3.40
N ILE A 461 -12.65 16.20 -3.96
CA ILE A 461 -13.85 16.68 -3.27
C ILE A 461 -14.77 15.50 -2.91
N GLY A 462 -15.00 14.57 -3.84
CA GLY A 462 -15.78 13.36 -3.58
C GLY A 462 -15.16 12.49 -2.49
N TYR A 463 -13.85 12.28 -2.55
CA TYR A 463 -13.05 11.55 -1.56
C TYR A 463 -13.14 12.18 -0.16
N LEU A 464 -12.90 13.49 -0.07
CA LEU A 464 -12.96 14.24 1.18
C LEU A 464 -14.38 14.29 1.73
N GLY A 465 -15.39 14.45 0.87
CA GLY A 465 -16.80 14.42 1.26
C GLY A 465 -17.22 13.08 1.86
N LEU A 466 -16.82 11.97 1.22
CA LEU A 466 -17.09 10.62 1.76
C LEU A 466 -16.34 10.38 3.06
N THR A 467 -15.06 10.76 3.13
CA THR A 467 -14.23 10.61 4.34
C THR A 467 -14.80 11.42 5.50
N ALA A 468 -15.21 12.67 5.25
CA ALA A 468 -15.85 13.53 6.23
C ALA A 468 -17.19 12.96 6.70
N TYR A 469 -18.00 12.42 5.79
CA TYR A 469 -19.25 11.73 6.14
C TYR A 469 -19.01 10.53 7.07
N LEU A 470 -18.03 9.68 6.77
CA LEU A 470 -17.70 8.53 7.60
C LEU A 470 -17.13 8.96 8.96
N ALA A 471 -16.23 9.94 8.99
CA ALA A 471 -15.69 10.50 10.22
C ALA A 471 -16.79 11.11 11.09
N TRP A 472 -17.75 11.81 10.47
CA TRP A 472 -18.93 12.34 11.15
C TRP A 472 -19.76 11.23 11.80
N THR A 473 -20.04 10.14 11.08
CA THR A 473 -20.76 8.99 11.66
C THR A 473 -19.99 8.33 12.80
N CYS A 474 -18.65 8.28 12.72
CA CYS A 474 -17.80 7.77 13.79
C CYS A 474 -17.86 8.66 15.04
N CYS A 475 -17.82 9.99 14.88
CA CYS A 475 -17.97 10.95 15.98
C CYS A 475 -19.31 10.79 16.71
N ILE A 476 -20.40 10.57 15.95
CA ILE A 476 -21.72 10.28 16.51
C ILE A 476 -21.68 9.00 17.35
N ALA A 477 -21.09 7.92 16.82
CA ALA A 477 -20.96 6.64 17.54
C ALA A 477 -20.10 6.75 18.82
N HIS A 478 -19.10 7.64 18.84
CA HIS A 478 -18.31 7.92 20.04
C HIS A 478 -19.07 8.72 21.12
N GLY A 479 -20.26 9.24 20.82
CA GLY A 479 -21.15 9.88 21.79
C GLY A 479 -21.33 11.40 21.61
N ALA A 480 -20.91 11.97 20.47
CA ALA A 480 -21.14 13.38 20.16
C ALA A 480 -22.61 13.63 19.77
N LYS A 481 -23.51 13.61 20.78
CA LYS A 481 -24.97 13.75 20.61
C LYS A 481 -25.39 15.07 19.95
N PHE A 482 -24.56 16.12 20.03
CA PHE A 482 -24.84 17.41 19.38
C PHE A 482 -24.85 17.33 17.84
N LEU A 483 -24.19 16.33 17.27
CA LEU A 483 -24.04 16.15 15.82
C LEU A 483 -25.20 15.35 15.19
N THR A 484 -26.21 14.94 15.98
CA THR A 484 -27.27 14.05 15.49
C THR A 484 -28.39 14.82 14.80
N HIS A 485 -28.54 14.62 13.50
CA HIS A 485 -29.74 15.02 12.76
C HIS A 485 -30.78 13.88 12.77
N SER A 486 -32.08 14.20 12.68
CA SER A 486 -33.22 13.25 12.81
C SER A 486 -33.06 11.97 11.95
N SER A 487 -32.52 12.08 10.74
CA SER A 487 -32.31 10.95 9.80
C SER A 487 -31.17 9.98 10.17
N HIS A 488 -30.36 10.27 11.20
CA HIS A 488 -29.18 9.49 11.59
C HIS A 488 -29.25 8.93 13.02
N GLN A 489 -30.41 9.00 13.66
CA GLN A 489 -30.65 8.44 14.99
C GLN A 489 -30.37 6.93 15.09
N ARG A 490 -30.44 6.20 13.97
CA ARG A 490 -30.07 4.78 13.86
C ARG A 490 -28.64 4.45 14.29
N PHE A 491 -27.71 5.42 14.24
CA PHE A 491 -26.35 5.23 14.74
C PHE A 491 -26.24 5.35 16.28
N LEU A 492 -27.24 5.93 16.96
CA LEU A 492 -27.32 5.93 18.42
C LEU A 492 -28.17 4.77 18.95
N TYR A 493 -29.34 4.56 18.34
CA TYR A 493 -30.38 3.69 18.91
C TYR A 493 -30.48 2.32 18.23
N GLY A 494 -29.70 2.08 17.17
CA GLY A 494 -29.82 0.87 16.37
C GLY A 494 -30.91 0.98 15.29
N LEU A 495 -31.04 -0.06 14.47
CA LEU A 495 -32.10 -0.14 13.46
C LEU A 495 -33.39 -0.65 14.12
N PRO A 496 -34.58 -0.14 13.73
CA PRO A 496 -35.85 -0.76 14.09
C PRO A 496 -35.90 -2.21 13.57
N ILE A 497 -36.50 -3.12 14.34
CA ILE A 497 -36.57 -4.56 14.01
C ILE A 497 -37.21 -4.78 12.63
N GLU A 498 -38.27 -4.02 12.30
CA GLU A 498 -38.95 -4.09 11.00
C GLU A 498 -38.06 -3.66 9.81
N GLU A 499 -37.19 -2.66 9.98
CA GLU A 499 -36.24 -2.26 8.93
C GLU A 499 -35.10 -3.28 8.76
N GLN A 500 -34.76 -3.98 9.85
CA GLN A 500 -33.74 -5.02 9.84
C GLN A 500 -34.25 -6.26 9.09
N GLU A 501 -35.47 -6.74 9.40
CA GLU A 501 -36.11 -7.85 8.70
C GLU A 501 -36.47 -7.50 7.24
N GLY A 502 -36.98 -6.29 6.98
CA GLY A 502 -37.33 -5.85 5.62
C GLY A 502 -36.12 -5.70 4.70
N ARG A 503 -34.95 -5.32 5.23
CA ARG A 503 -33.69 -5.31 4.47
C ARG A 503 -33.04 -6.68 4.37
N GLU A 504 -33.28 -7.59 5.32
CA GLU A 504 -32.84 -8.99 5.22
C GLU A 504 -33.65 -9.79 4.20
N GLY A 505 -34.98 -9.57 4.13
CA GLY A 505 -35.91 -10.32 3.27
C GLY A 505 -36.13 -9.78 1.85
N SER A 506 -35.59 -8.61 1.49
CA SER A 506 -35.63 -8.08 0.11
C SER A 506 -34.47 -8.57 -0.79
N GLY A 507 -33.87 -9.71 -0.42
CA GLY A 507 -32.77 -10.36 -1.14
C GLY A 507 -33.23 -11.53 -1.99
#